data_AF-A0A528HCG1-F1
#
_entry.id   AF-A0A528HCG1-F1
#
_cell.length_a   1.000
_cell.length_b   1.000
_cell.length_c   1.000
_cell.angle_alpha   90.00
_cell.angle_beta   90.00
_cell.angle_gamma   90.00
#
_symmetry.space_group_name_H-M   'P 1'
#
loop_
_entity.id
_entity.type
_entity.pdbx_description
1 polymer ?
#
loop_
_entity_poly.entity_id
_entity_poly.type
_entity_poly.pdbx_seq_one_letter_code
_entity_poly.pdbx_strand_id
1 'polypeptide(L)'
;LQYDARAFIDTLPAEAIGEIHLAGHATNQVGTDTVLIDDHGSRVPPVVWTLYQHAISQLGPRPTLIEWDTDVPVLDVLLGEAMWADMLTASIMFNQKQTARQNATTRACWASTLFEGEARAGMPVLAAFAAAKAARATPVASPPLKERYHAAA
;
A
#
# COMPACT_ATOMS: atom_id res chain seq x y z
N LEU A 1 -16.92 -16.96 8.68
CA LEU A 1 -15.52 -17.19 8.24
C LEU A 1 -14.76 -15.85 8.16
N GLN A 2 -13.83 -15.52 9.07
CA GLN A 2 -13.08 -14.26 8.95
C GLN A 2 -12.11 -14.34 7.75
N TYR A 3 -12.34 -13.53 6.71
CA TYR A 3 -11.50 -13.47 5.52
C TYR A 3 -10.57 -12.25 5.59
N ASP A 4 -9.29 -12.45 5.29
CA ASP A 4 -8.30 -11.38 5.20
C ASP A 4 -7.89 -11.19 3.75
N ALA A 5 -8.51 -10.20 3.10
CA ALA A 5 -8.27 -9.90 1.69
C ALA A 5 -6.81 -9.47 1.43
N ARG A 6 -6.15 -8.85 2.41
CA ARG A 6 -4.76 -8.43 2.27
C ARG A 6 -3.83 -9.63 2.25
N ALA A 7 -4.02 -10.55 3.19
CA ALA A 7 -3.27 -11.80 3.24
C ALA A 7 -3.47 -12.62 1.97
N PHE A 8 -4.68 -12.63 1.41
CA PHE A 8 -4.93 -13.28 0.12
C PHE A 8 -4.12 -12.65 -1.02
N ILE A 9 -4.12 -11.32 -1.16
CA ILE A 9 -3.32 -10.62 -2.18
C ILE A 9 -1.84 -10.97 -2.07
N ASP A 10 -1.30 -11.07 -0.85
CA ASP A 10 0.11 -11.42 -0.61
C ASP A 10 0.48 -12.84 -1.07
N THR A 11 -0.50 -13.71 -1.33
CA THR A 11 -0.27 -15.08 -1.83
C THR A 11 -0.31 -15.20 -3.35
N LEU A 12 -0.73 -14.15 -4.07
CA LEU A 12 -0.92 -14.22 -5.51
C LEU A 12 0.43 -14.13 -6.27
N PRO A 13 0.63 -14.92 -7.34
CA PRO A 13 1.86 -14.89 -8.14
C PRO A 13 1.90 -13.63 -9.02
N ALA A 14 2.78 -12.68 -8.67
CA ALA A 14 2.79 -11.33 -9.25
C ALA A 14 3.05 -11.31 -10.77
N GLU A 15 3.83 -12.25 -11.28
CA GLU A 15 4.14 -12.42 -12.70
C GLU A 15 2.97 -12.94 -13.53
N ALA A 16 1.99 -13.60 -12.91
CA ALA A 16 0.80 -14.10 -13.60
C ALA A 16 -0.33 -13.06 -13.68
N ILE A 17 -0.23 -11.96 -12.92
CA ILE A 17 -1.26 -10.93 -12.85
C ILE A 17 -0.98 -9.87 -13.92
N GLY A 18 -1.81 -9.88 -14.97
CA GLY A 18 -1.72 -8.94 -16.09
C GLY A 18 -2.51 -7.64 -15.90
N GLU A 19 -3.62 -7.67 -15.16
CA GLU A 19 -4.58 -6.56 -15.02
C GLU A 19 -5.24 -6.60 -13.64
N ILE A 20 -5.73 -5.45 -13.17
CA ILE A 20 -6.46 -5.30 -11.91
C ILE A 20 -7.81 -4.62 -12.18
N HIS A 21 -8.88 -5.17 -11.62
CA HIS A 21 -10.23 -4.62 -11.74
C HIS A 21 -10.68 -4.07 -10.40
N LEU A 22 -11.39 -2.94 -10.42
CA LEU A 22 -11.94 -2.30 -9.23
C LEU A 22 -13.39 -1.94 -9.48
N ALA A 23 -14.25 -2.27 -8.52
CA ALA A 23 -15.67 -1.97 -8.59
C ALA A 23 -16.24 -1.57 -7.22
N GLY A 24 -17.46 -1.02 -7.25
CA GLY A 24 -18.33 -0.97 -6.08
C GLY A 24 -18.95 -2.33 -5.76
N HIS A 25 -19.47 -2.46 -4.54
CA HIS A 25 -20.16 -3.67 -4.09
C HIS A 25 -21.42 -3.32 -3.31
N ALA A 26 -22.43 -4.17 -3.43
CA ALA A 26 -23.60 -4.18 -2.55
C ALA A 26 -23.29 -4.87 -1.23
N THR A 27 -23.93 -4.39 -0.17
CA THR A 27 -23.90 -5.03 1.15
C THR A 27 -25.23 -5.71 1.42
N ASN A 28 -25.19 -7.03 1.62
CA ASN A 28 -26.37 -7.85 1.84
C ASN A 28 -26.30 -8.55 3.19
N GLN A 29 -27.46 -8.81 3.78
CA GLN A 29 -27.59 -9.57 5.03
C GLN A 29 -28.10 -10.97 4.73
N VAL A 30 -27.36 -12.00 5.16
CA VAL A 30 -27.73 -13.41 5.03
C VAL A 30 -27.75 -14.02 6.42
N GLY A 31 -28.95 -14.14 7.00
CA GLY A 31 -29.10 -14.55 8.39
C GLY A 31 -28.54 -13.48 9.34
N THR A 32 -27.49 -13.83 10.09
CA THR A 32 -26.78 -12.90 10.99
C THR A 32 -25.50 -12.32 10.39
N ASP A 33 -25.18 -12.69 9.16
CA ASP A 33 -23.91 -12.41 8.52
C ASP A 33 -24.06 -11.35 7.41
N THR A 34 -23.07 -10.45 7.33
CA THR A 34 -22.95 -9.50 6.22
C THR A 34 -22.12 -10.12 5.08
N VAL A 35 -22.68 -10.07 3.87
CA VAL A 35 -22.04 -10.51 2.62
C VAL A 35 -21.86 -9.31 1.71
N LEU A 36 -20.72 -9.25 1.04
CA LEU A 36 -20.48 -8.27 -0.03
C LEU A 36 -20.66 -8.93 -1.38
N ILE A 37 -21.44 -8.29 -2.24
CA ILE A 37 -21.70 -8.74 -3.61
C ILE A 37 -21.07 -7.72 -4.55
N ASP A 38 -20.20 -8.17 -5.43
CA ASP A 38 -19.56 -7.35 -6.46
C ASP A 38 -20.60 -7.01 -7.54
N ASP A 39 -21.35 -5.91 -7.33
CA ASP A 39 -22.53 -5.57 -8.13
C ASP A 39 -22.22 -4.54 -9.23
N HIS A 40 -21.03 -3.94 -9.18
CA HIS A 40 -20.55 -2.92 -10.13
C HIS A 40 -21.53 -1.73 -10.26
N GLY A 41 -22.32 -1.48 -9.22
CA GLY A 41 -23.43 -0.51 -9.21
C GLY A 41 -23.15 0.75 -8.41
N SER A 42 -21.96 0.84 -7.81
CA SER A 42 -21.57 1.97 -6.99
C SER A 42 -20.11 2.36 -7.20
N ARG A 43 -19.74 3.54 -6.68
CA ARG A 43 -18.34 3.96 -6.63
C ARG A 43 -17.49 2.94 -5.88
N VAL A 44 -16.23 2.85 -6.26
CA VAL A 44 -15.24 2.02 -5.57
C VAL A 44 -15.05 2.56 -4.14
N PRO A 45 -15.34 1.77 -3.10
CA PRO A 45 -15.30 2.26 -1.73
C PRO A 45 -13.86 2.41 -1.20
N PRO A 46 -13.62 3.23 -0.17
CA PRO A 46 -12.28 3.48 0.38
C PRO A 46 -11.50 2.22 0.80
N VAL A 47 -12.21 1.19 1.27
CA VAL A 47 -11.59 -0.08 1.66
C VAL A 47 -11.00 -0.81 0.46
N VAL A 48 -11.65 -0.77 -0.70
CA VAL A 48 -11.15 -1.37 -1.94
C VAL A 48 -9.96 -0.57 -2.47
N TRP A 49 -9.99 0.76 -2.41
CA TRP A 49 -8.82 1.59 -2.74
C TRP A 49 -7.60 1.31 -1.87
N THR A 50 -7.83 1.00 -0.58
CA THR A 50 -6.75 0.61 0.34
C THR A 50 -6.13 -0.74 -0.06
N LEU A 51 -6.95 -1.70 -0.48
CA LEU A 51 -6.48 -2.98 -1.01
C LEU A 51 -5.75 -2.82 -2.34
N TYR A 52 -6.25 -1.96 -3.24
CA TYR A 52 -5.58 -1.61 -4.49
C TYR A 52 -4.20 -0.98 -4.24
N GLN A 53 -4.09 -0.03 -3.32
CA GLN A 53 -2.79 0.55 -2.92
C GLN A 53 -1.82 -0.53 -2.42
N HIS A 54 -2.30 -1.47 -1.61
CA HIS A 54 -1.49 -2.61 -1.15
C HIS A 54 -1.06 -3.49 -2.33
N ALA A 55 -1.99 -3.85 -3.22
CA ALA A 55 -1.70 -4.65 -4.41
C ALA A 55 -0.63 -3.98 -5.30
N ILE A 56 -0.80 -2.71 -5.66
CA ILE A 56 0.19 -1.98 -6.49
C ILE A 56 1.55 -1.88 -5.81
N SER A 57 1.59 -1.75 -4.48
CA SER A 57 2.85 -1.71 -3.73
C SER A 57 3.64 -3.02 -3.84
N GLN A 58 2.94 -4.16 -3.90
CA GLN A 58 3.53 -5.51 -3.95
C GLN A 58 3.81 -5.97 -5.40
N LEU A 59 2.84 -5.75 -6.29
CA LEU A 59 2.85 -6.26 -7.67
C LEU A 59 3.57 -5.30 -8.64
N GLY A 60 3.70 -4.02 -8.27
CA GLY A 60 4.04 -2.93 -9.17
C GLY A 60 2.84 -2.45 -9.99
N PRO A 61 3.05 -1.51 -10.93
CA PRO A 61 1.97 -0.95 -11.73
C PRO A 61 1.40 -2.01 -12.68
N ARG A 62 0.06 -2.02 -12.83
CA ARG A 62 -0.68 -2.87 -13.76
C ARG A 62 -1.77 -2.04 -14.45
N PRO A 63 -2.14 -2.38 -15.70
CA PRO A 63 -3.41 -1.95 -16.28
C PRO A 63 -4.53 -2.11 -15.25
N THR A 64 -5.32 -1.05 -15.07
CA THR A 64 -6.39 -1.02 -14.08
C THR A 64 -7.69 -0.58 -14.74
N LEU A 65 -8.72 -1.41 -14.59
CA LEU A 65 -10.06 -1.14 -15.08
C LEU A 65 -10.97 -0.79 -13.90
N ILE A 66 -11.75 0.29 -14.03
CA ILE A 66 -12.86 0.58 -13.11
C ILE A 66 -14.13 0.02 -13.74
N GLU A 67 -14.75 -0.96 -13.10
CA GLU A 67 -15.91 -1.68 -13.63
C GLU A 67 -17.22 -1.04 -13.17
N TRP A 68 -18.14 -0.89 -14.13
CA TRP A 68 -19.47 -0.32 -13.96
C TRP A 68 -20.41 -1.00 -14.96
N ASP A 69 -21.27 -1.88 -14.47
CA ASP A 69 -22.24 -2.61 -15.30
C ASP A 69 -23.69 -2.30 -14.95
N THR A 70 -23.93 -1.81 -13.72
CA THR A 70 -25.26 -1.42 -13.22
C THR A 70 -25.23 0.03 -12.72
N ASP A 71 -26.39 0.69 -12.68
CA ASP A 71 -26.56 2.07 -12.17
C ASP A 71 -25.47 3.09 -12.62
N VAL A 72 -25.07 2.98 -13.89
CA VAL A 72 -23.92 3.70 -14.46
C VAL A 72 -24.06 5.22 -14.27
N PRO A 73 -23.10 5.88 -13.58
CA PRO A 73 -23.18 7.29 -13.26
C PRO A 73 -22.83 8.18 -14.47
N VAL A 74 -22.93 9.48 -14.27
CA VAL A 74 -22.45 10.45 -15.28
C VAL A 74 -20.95 10.28 -15.55
N LEU A 75 -20.55 10.59 -16.79
CA LEU A 75 -19.19 10.39 -17.29
C LEU A 75 -18.09 10.96 -16.38
N ASP A 76 -18.32 12.13 -15.78
CA ASP A 76 -17.35 12.77 -14.89
C ASP A 76 -17.00 11.91 -13.67
N VAL A 77 -17.92 11.07 -13.20
CA VAL A 77 -17.66 10.12 -12.11
C VAL A 77 -16.75 9.01 -12.60
N LEU A 78 -17.05 8.43 -13.77
CA LEU A 78 -16.26 7.36 -14.38
C LEU A 78 -14.82 7.81 -14.62
N LEU A 79 -14.65 8.99 -15.24
CA LEU A 79 -13.34 9.59 -15.48
C LEU A 79 -12.63 9.92 -14.18
N GLY A 80 -13.35 10.40 -13.17
CA GLY A 80 -12.79 10.70 -11.85
C GLY A 80 -12.17 9.49 -11.16
N GLU A 81 -12.81 8.33 -11.21
CA GLU A 81 -12.27 7.10 -10.61
C GLU A 81 -11.08 6.54 -11.42
N ALA A 82 -11.15 6.59 -12.74
CA ALA A 82 -10.01 6.20 -13.59
C ALA A 82 -8.78 7.08 -13.32
N MET A 83 -8.97 8.41 -13.28
CA MET A 83 -7.91 9.37 -12.94
C MET A 83 -7.36 9.14 -11.53
N TRP A 84 -8.22 8.76 -10.58
CA TRP A 84 -7.80 8.46 -9.22
C TRP A 84 -6.87 7.24 -9.17
N ALA A 85 -7.22 6.16 -9.89
CA ALA A 85 -6.39 4.96 -9.99
C ALA A 85 -5.00 5.28 -10.58
N ASP A 86 -4.95 6.07 -11.66
CA ASP A 86 -3.71 6.51 -12.30
C ASP A 86 -2.84 7.33 -11.34
N MET A 87 -3.44 8.33 -10.67
CA MET A 87 -2.73 9.20 -9.75
C MET A 87 -2.18 8.43 -8.55
N LEU A 88 -2.98 7.52 -7.99
CA LEU A 88 -2.56 6.70 -6.85
C LEU A 88 -1.38 5.80 -7.22
N THR A 89 -1.44 5.12 -8.38
CA THR A 89 -0.32 4.31 -8.88
C THR A 89 0.92 5.16 -9.11
N ALA A 90 0.79 6.31 -9.77
CA ALA A 90 1.91 7.23 -9.98
C ALA A 90 2.55 7.69 -8.67
N SER A 91 1.73 8.03 -7.67
CA SER A 91 2.16 8.42 -6.33
C SER A 91 2.96 7.33 -5.62
N ILE A 92 2.45 6.08 -5.63
CA ILE A 92 3.14 4.93 -5.02
C ILE A 92 4.49 4.71 -5.71
N MET A 93 4.52 4.71 -7.04
CA MET A 93 5.75 4.50 -7.81
C MET A 93 6.77 5.61 -7.59
N PHE A 94 6.33 6.86 -7.45
CA PHE A 94 7.20 7.98 -7.14
C PHE A 94 7.83 7.82 -5.74
N ASN A 95 7.03 7.51 -4.73
CA ASN A 95 7.50 7.34 -3.35
C ASN A 95 8.48 6.17 -3.20
N GLN A 96 8.22 5.05 -3.89
CA GLN A 96 9.14 3.90 -3.90
C GLN A 96 10.48 4.26 -4.54
N LYS A 97 10.47 4.96 -5.70
CA LYS A 97 11.70 5.43 -6.36
C LYS A 97 12.50 6.39 -5.48
N GLN A 98 11.83 7.31 -4.77
CA GLN A 98 12.49 8.22 -3.84
C GLN A 98 13.15 7.46 -2.68
N THR A 99 12.43 6.52 -2.07
CA THR A 99 12.93 5.70 -0.97
C THR A 99 14.16 4.88 -1.41
N ALA A 100 14.11 4.28 -2.60
CA ALA A 100 15.25 3.53 -3.15
C ALA A 100 16.48 4.42 -3.38
N ARG A 101 16.29 5.65 -3.89
CA ARG A 101 17.37 6.63 -4.06
C ARG A 101 17.99 7.04 -2.73
N GLN A 102 17.16 7.36 -1.73
CA GLN A 102 17.63 7.72 -0.39
C GLN A 102 18.44 6.58 0.24
N ASN A 103 17.94 5.36 0.17
CA ASN A 103 18.64 4.18 0.68
C ASN A 103 19.99 3.96 -0.01
N ALA A 104 20.09 4.18 -1.33
CA ALA A 104 21.34 4.08 -2.06
C ALA A 104 22.36 5.15 -1.64
N THR A 105 21.91 6.41 -1.45
CA THR A 105 22.76 7.51 -0.97
C THR A 105 23.26 7.27 0.45
N THR A 106 22.39 6.86 1.37
CA THR A 106 22.79 6.45 2.72
C THR A 106 23.80 5.31 2.67
N ARG A 107 23.62 4.36 1.74
CA ARG A 107 24.53 3.23 1.57
C ARG A 107 25.94 3.62 1.15
N ALA A 108 26.04 4.53 0.19
CA ALA A 108 27.33 5.06 -0.27
C ALA A 108 28.06 5.85 0.83
N CYS A 109 27.33 6.65 1.61
CA CYS A 109 27.91 7.48 2.67
C CYS A 109 28.54 6.64 3.81
N TRP A 110 27.91 5.52 4.20
CA TRP A 110 28.51 4.63 5.21
C TRP A 110 29.65 3.76 4.66
N ALA A 111 29.62 3.41 3.37
CA ALA A 111 30.71 2.67 2.75
C ALA A 111 32.01 3.50 2.69
N SER A 112 31.90 4.81 2.47
CA SER A 112 33.03 5.74 2.49
C SER A 112 33.58 6.04 3.90
N THR A 113 32.86 5.71 4.97
CA THR A 113 33.33 5.89 6.37
C THR A 113 34.01 4.66 6.95
N LEU A 114 33.95 3.49 6.29
CA LEU A 114 34.59 2.25 6.74
C LEU A 114 35.97 1.99 6.11
N PHE A 115 36.51 2.92 5.33
CA PHE A 115 37.82 2.77 4.72
C PHE A 115 38.68 4.02 4.93
N GLU A 116 39.28 4.14 6.12
CA GLU A 116 40.60 4.74 6.34
C GLU A 116 41.00 4.54 7.82
N GLY A 117 42.16 3.90 8.08
CA GLY A 117 42.88 4.15 9.34
C GLY A 117 43.54 2.98 10.08
N GLU A 118 44.42 2.21 9.44
CA GLU A 118 45.62 1.71 10.13
C GLU A 118 46.66 2.85 10.15
N ALA A 119 46.63 3.74 11.15
CA ALA A 119 47.75 4.65 11.48
C ALA A 119 47.56 5.37 12.83
N ARG A 120 48.44 5.00 13.78
CA ARG A 120 49.09 5.78 14.86
C ARG A 120 48.38 7.03 15.45
N ALA A 121 48.12 6.90 16.75
CA ALA A 121 48.30 7.89 17.83
C ALA A 121 48.15 9.39 17.51
N GLY A 122 47.01 9.95 17.91
CA GLY A 122 46.81 11.38 18.09
C GLY A 122 45.33 11.75 18.02
N MET A 123 44.66 11.94 19.16
CA MET A 123 43.29 12.44 19.20
C MET A 123 43.24 13.90 18.71
N PRO A 124 42.21 14.27 17.91
CA PRO A 124 41.55 15.53 18.19
C PRO A 124 40.04 15.37 18.38
N VAL A 125 39.62 15.90 19.52
CA VAL A 125 38.29 16.35 19.96
C VAL A 125 37.35 16.74 18.80
N LEU A 126 36.48 15.83 18.36
CA LEU A 126 35.12 16.14 17.87
C LEU A 126 34.21 14.89 17.73
N ALA A 127 34.39 13.88 18.58
CA ALA A 127 33.44 12.77 18.71
C ALA A 127 32.36 13.14 19.73
N ALA A 128 31.42 14.01 19.35
CA ALA A 128 30.30 14.38 20.23
C ALA A 128 29.08 14.82 19.42
N PHE A 129 28.42 13.89 18.73
CA PHE A 129 26.96 13.88 18.54
C PHE A 129 26.49 12.49 18.09
N ALA A 130 26.87 11.46 18.85
CA ALA A 130 26.15 10.19 18.86
C ALA A 130 25.38 10.09 20.18
N ALA A 131 24.16 9.55 20.10
CA ALA A 131 23.31 9.14 21.22
C ALA A 131 22.44 10.22 21.90
N ALA A 132 21.36 10.64 21.24
CA ALA A 132 20.11 10.99 21.94
C ALA A 132 18.91 11.02 20.98
N LYS A 133 18.26 9.87 20.74
CA LYS A 133 16.78 9.71 20.81
C LYS A 133 16.36 8.26 20.56
N ALA A 134 16.87 7.32 21.36
CA ALA A 134 16.17 6.06 21.58
C ALA A 134 15.10 6.28 22.66
N ALA A 135 14.04 7.04 22.32
CA ALA A 135 12.84 7.09 23.14
C ALA A 135 11.87 6.03 22.59
N ARG A 136 11.78 4.90 23.30
CA ARG A 136 10.71 3.91 23.13
C ARG A 136 9.36 4.63 23.17
N ALA A 137 8.68 4.68 22.03
CA ALA A 137 7.24 4.92 22.02
C ALA A 137 6.56 3.57 22.32
N THR A 138 5.85 3.51 23.44
CA THR A 138 4.87 2.46 23.72
C THR A 138 3.82 2.44 22.60
N PRO A 139 3.45 1.28 22.03
CA PRO A 139 2.36 1.25 21.09
C PRO A 139 1.05 1.47 21.85
N VAL A 140 0.37 2.58 21.57
CA VAL A 140 -1.07 2.70 21.83
C VAL A 140 -1.75 1.79 20.83
N ALA A 141 -2.46 0.78 21.34
CA ALA A 141 -3.29 -0.09 20.53
C ALA A 141 -4.46 0.73 19.94
N SER A 142 -4.48 0.88 18.61
CA SER A 142 -5.69 1.28 17.91
C SER A 142 -6.70 0.12 17.98
N PRO A 143 -7.99 0.39 18.23
CA PRO A 143 -9.00 -0.66 18.24
C PRO A 143 -9.09 -1.30 16.85
N PRO A 144 -9.34 -2.61 16.77
CA PRO A 144 -9.47 -3.27 15.48
C PRO A 144 -10.76 -2.79 14.80
N LEU A 145 -10.64 -2.21 13.60
CA LEU A 145 -11.77 -2.09 12.69
C LEU A 145 -12.08 -3.50 12.19
N LYS A 146 -12.92 -4.22 12.94
CA LYS A 146 -13.53 -5.47 12.48
C LYS A 146 -14.73 -5.12 11.61
N GLU A 147 -14.48 -4.71 10.38
CA GLU A 147 -15.50 -4.86 9.35
C GLU A 147 -15.40 -6.30 8.81
N ARG A 148 -16.35 -7.12 9.26
CA ARG A 148 -16.47 -8.51 8.85
C ARG A 148 -17.25 -8.54 7.55
N TYR A 149 -16.57 -8.92 6.48
CA TYR A 149 -17.20 -9.22 5.21
C TYR A 149 -16.90 -10.66 4.83
N HIS A 150 -17.94 -11.41 4.53
CA HIS A 150 -17.84 -12.72 3.92
C HIS A 150 -17.97 -12.53 2.41
N ALA A 151 -16.91 -12.90 1.66
CA ALA A 151 -16.94 -12.96 0.21
C ALA A 151 -17.54 -14.32 -0.20
N ALA A 152 -18.63 -14.30 -0.95
CA ALA A 152 -19.11 -15.43 -1.73
C ALA A 152 -18.80 -15.12 -3.20
N ALA A 153 -18.12 -16.04 -3.86
CA ALA A 153 -17.78 -15.98 -5.28
C ALA A 153 -19.00 -16.25 -6.17
#